data_AF-A0A1G5VQ42-F1
#
_entry.id   AF-A0A1G5VQ42-F1
#
_cell.length_a   1.000
_cell.length_b   1.000
_cell.length_c   1.000
_cell.angle_alpha   90.00
_cell.angle_beta   90.00
_cell.angle_gamma   90.00
#
_symmetry.space_group_name_H-M   'P 1'
#
loop_
_entity.id
_entity.type
_entity.pdbx_description
1 polymer ?
#
loop_
_entity_poly.entity_id
_entity_poly.type
_entity_poly.pdbx_seq_one_letter_code
_entity_poly.pdbx_strand_id
1 'polypeptide(L)'
;MTFEALNVSLDENCFSDFIKRYHFNEEDKNEIIRLYRKVHPRVHAIFHYIVEDDKEGGKVATVVASLGRAFDEYQNVLVRQQDIHGAYIVDCLGLELLSKAYDQIDAKIHEMTGLYTGGYTFAGSKELPLEDIPAIMKKLGQKKIRYNEAYVLVPKKSVLFTTKLYDKEQESHSKCAECNAKNCSMRMEEYKGKIVDEAKLETKPAHEEKGLIHLYTGEGKGKTTAAIGLSVRAAGAGKRVIFSQFMKGRETSELNSFENLPNITVIRKKEDMGWFKKDDEESIALFTKAHNEILDKITDKVKAGECDVLVLDEVTYPWNFGIIDKARLKDLIANKPENMEIVLTGRNADDFFVDHADYITRMEKGKHPFDAGIQGRLGIEF
;
A
#
# COMPACT_ATOMS: atom_id res chain seq x y z
N MET A 1 19.24 26.39 25.64
CA MET A 1 18.82 25.63 24.45
C MET A 1 18.59 24.20 24.87
N THR A 2 17.34 23.82 25.03
CA THR A 2 16.96 22.50 25.54
C THR A 2 16.59 21.63 24.34
N PHE A 3 17.33 20.54 24.18
CA PHE A 3 16.90 19.44 23.35
C PHE A 3 15.97 18.58 24.20
N GLU A 4 14.85 18.20 23.63
CA GLU A 4 13.93 17.29 24.26
C GLU A 4 14.30 15.85 23.88
N ALA A 5 14.36 14.98 24.87
CA ALA A 5 14.62 13.56 24.65
C ALA A 5 13.35 12.86 24.12
N LEU A 6 13.55 11.93 23.18
CA LEU A 6 12.52 11.07 22.63
C LEU A 6 12.81 9.63 23.03
N ASN A 7 11.78 8.89 23.46
CA ASN A 7 11.91 7.49 23.86
C ASN A 7 11.39 6.57 22.76
N VAL A 8 12.16 6.40 21.68
CA VAL A 8 11.73 5.62 20.51
C VAL A 8 12.12 4.14 20.64
N SER A 9 11.19 3.26 20.33
CA SER A 9 11.40 1.81 20.29
C SER A 9 10.50 1.15 19.24
N LEU A 10 10.90 -0.06 18.83
CA LEU A 10 10.10 -0.98 18.03
C LEU A 10 9.67 -2.14 18.91
N ASP A 11 8.40 -2.52 18.83
CA ASP A 11 7.84 -3.72 19.48
C ASP A 11 7.90 -4.95 18.56
N GLU A 12 7.48 -6.11 19.06
CA GLU A 12 7.52 -7.37 18.29
C GLU A 12 6.62 -7.33 17.04
N ASN A 13 5.52 -6.59 17.09
CA ASN A 13 4.60 -6.43 15.97
C ASN A 13 5.22 -5.57 14.86
N CYS A 14 6.02 -4.56 15.24
CA CYS A 14 6.72 -3.68 14.30
C CYS A 14 7.68 -4.45 13.38
N PHE A 15 8.26 -5.58 13.81
CA PHE A 15 9.22 -6.32 12.96
C PHE A 15 8.54 -7.03 11.78
N SER A 16 7.32 -7.54 11.96
CA SER A 16 6.58 -8.18 10.86
C SER A 16 6.18 -7.15 9.80
N ASP A 17 5.75 -5.95 10.22
CA ASP A 17 5.45 -4.85 9.31
C ASP A 17 6.70 -4.28 8.65
N PHE A 18 7.81 -4.21 9.41
CA PHE A 18 9.12 -3.81 8.90
C PHE A 18 9.61 -4.73 7.78
N ILE A 19 9.51 -6.05 7.95
CA ILE A 19 9.89 -7.04 6.93
C ILE A 19 9.10 -6.80 5.64
N LYS A 20 7.77 -6.67 5.74
CA LYS A 20 6.90 -6.38 4.60
C LYS A 20 7.24 -5.05 3.93
N ARG A 21 7.45 -4.00 4.73
CA ARG A 21 7.68 -2.62 4.26
C ARG A 21 8.96 -2.47 3.47
N TYR A 22 10.04 -3.10 3.94
CA TYR A 22 11.35 -3.00 3.32
C TYR A 22 11.68 -4.21 2.44
N HIS A 23 10.70 -5.08 2.20
CA HIS A 23 10.80 -6.28 1.34
C HIS A 23 11.90 -7.25 1.76
N PHE A 24 12.10 -7.41 3.07
CA PHE A 24 12.94 -8.49 3.61
C PHE A 24 12.21 -9.84 3.54
N ASN A 25 12.96 -10.93 3.60
CA ASN A 25 12.40 -12.26 3.73
C ASN A 25 12.08 -12.55 5.20
N GLU A 26 11.16 -13.48 5.47
CA GLU A 26 10.87 -13.91 6.85
C GLU A 26 12.10 -14.53 7.55
N GLU A 27 13.03 -15.10 6.77
CA GLU A 27 14.30 -15.64 7.27
C GLU A 27 15.19 -14.54 7.88
N ASP A 28 15.07 -13.29 7.42
CA ASP A 28 15.85 -12.15 7.90
C ASP A 28 15.37 -11.66 9.27
N LYS A 29 14.18 -12.09 9.74
CA LYS A 29 13.56 -11.64 11.00
C LYS A 29 14.50 -11.73 12.19
N ASN A 30 15.18 -12.87 12.33
CA ASN A 30 16.11 -13.10 13.43
C ASN A 30 17.33 -12.17 13.36
N GLU A 31 17.83 -11.91 12.16
CA GLU A 31 18.93 -10.98 11.93
C GLU A 31 18.51 -9.53 12.21
N ILE A 32 17.35 -9.11 11.74
CA ILE A 32 16.76 -7.79 12.00
C ILE A 32 16.64 -7.54 13.51
N ILE A 33 16.04 -8.48 14.25
CA ILE A 33 15.90 -8.38 15.71
C ILE A 33 17.28 -8.32 16.39
N ARG A 34 18.23 -9.15 15.94
CA ARG A 34 19.60 -9.16 16.45
C ARG A 34 20.31 -7.82 16.23
N LEU A 35 20.20 -7.24 15.04
CA LEU A 35 20.81 -5.96 14.69
C LEU A 35 20.14 -4.81 15.46
N TYR A 36 18.81 -4.81 15.55
CA TYR A 36 18.05 -3.86 16.36
C TYR A 36 18.51 -3.86 17.83
N ARG A 37 18.59 -5.03 18.47
CA ARG A 37 19.06 -5.17 19.87
C ARG A 37 20.49 -4.66 20.08
N LYS A 38 21.32 -4.65 19.04
CA LYS A 38 22.69 -4.11 19.12
C LYS A 38 22.75 -2.59 18.95
N VAL A 39 21.94 -2.02 18.05
CA VAL A 39 21.99 -0.58 17.74
C VAL A 39 21.10 0.24 18.68
N HIS A 40 19.91 -0.26 19.04
CA HIS A 40 18.89 0.47 19.80
C HIS A 40 19.39 1.03 21.15
N PRO A 41 20.15 0.31 21.99
CA PRO A 41 20.64 0.85 23.27
C PRO A 41 21.59 2.05 23.12
N ARG A 42 22.10 2.30 21.91
CA ARG A 42 22.98 3.44 21.59
C ARG A 42 22.22 4.57 20.90
N VAL A 43 20.93 4.42 20.61
CA VAL A 43 20.09 5.46 20.01
C VAL A 43 19.81 6.53 21.05
N HIS A 44 20.12 7.78 20.71
CA HIS A 44 19.90 8.94 21.55
C HIS A 44 19.01 9.89 20.77
N ALA A 45 17.72 9.58 20.75
CA ALA A 45 16.75 10.34 19.99
C ALA A 45 16.45 11.67 20.68
N ILE A 46 16.62 12.76 19.94
CA ILE A 46 16.44 14.12 20.43
C ILE A 46 15.77 14.98 19.36
N PHE A 47 15.05 16.01 19.77
CA PHE A 47 14.62 17.06 18.87
C PHE A 47 14.73 18.45 19.51
N HIS A 48 14.70 19.45 18.64
CA HIS A 48 14.63 20.86 19.00
C HIS A 48 13.70 21.57 18.03
N TYR A 49 12.98 22.57 18.52
CA TYR A 49 12.05 23.33 17.71
C TYR A 49 11.99 24.80 18.13
N ILE A 50 11.49 25.62 17.21
CA ILE A 50 11.09 27.01 17.44
C ILE A 50 9.68 27.20 16.88
N VAL A 51 8.89 28.08 17.50
CA VAL A 51 7.54 28.44 17.04
C VAL A 51 7.52 29.91 16.68
N GLU A 52 6.92 30.22 15.55
CA GLU A 52 6.85 31.57 15.01
C GLU A 52 5.50 31.83 14.37
N ASP A 53 5.18 33.11 14.20
CA ASP A 53 3.98 33.52 13.46
C ASP A 53 4.22 33.39 11.95
N ASP A 54 3.26 32.79 11.27
CA ASP A 54 3.21 32.68 9.81
C ASP A 54 2.73 34.02 9.19
N LYS A 55 3.05 34.24 7.92
CA LYS A 55 2.67 35.44 7.16
C LYS A 55 1.15 35.62 7.06
N GLU A 56 0.39 34.54 7.24
CA GLU A 56 -1.08 34.50 7.20
C GLU A 56 -1.73 34.63 8.61
N GLY A 57 -0.93 34.89 9.66
CA GLY A 57 -1.43 35.03 11.03
C GLY A 57 -1.64 33.72 11.79
N GLY A 58 -1.19 32.59 11.23
CA GLY A 58 -1.11 31.29 11.92
C GLY A 58 0.19 31.12 12.70
N LYS A 59 0.41 29.95 13.32
CA LYS A 59 1.69 29.58 13.95
C LYS A 59 2.35 28.43 13.21
N VAL A 60 3.67 28.46 13.08
CA VAL A 60 4.47 27.41 12.44
C VAL A 60 5.58 26.98 13.39
N ALA A 61 5.73 25.66 13.57
CA ALA A 61 6.88 25.08 14.23
C ALA A 61 7.93 24.68 13.20
N THR A 62 9.17 25.12 13.40
CA THR A 62 10.34 24.58 12.68
C THR A 62 11.05 23.61 13.59
N VAL A 63 11.22 22.36 13.13
CA VAL A 63 11.69 21.23 13.95
C VAL A 63 12.92 20.59 13.32
N VAL A 64 13.93 20.33 14.14
CA VAL A 64 15.06 19.47 13.80
C VAL A 64 15.17 18.31 14.79
N ALA A 65 15.25 17.08 14.28
CA ALA A 65 15.31 15.87 15.09
C ALA A 65 16.42 14.93 14.62
N SER A 66 16.94 14.09 15.53
CA SER A 66 17.98 13.11 15.23
C SER A 66 17.89 11.89 16.14
N LEU A 67 18.22 10.71 15.60
CA LEU A 67 18.42 9.48 16.39
C LEU A 67 19.85 9.36 16.96
N GLY A 68 20.72 10.32 16.67
CA GLY A 68 22.13 10.26 17.03
C GLY A 68 22.98 9.47 16.03
N ARG A 69 24.23 9.18 16.41
CA ARG A 69 25.24 8.56 15.51
C ARG A 69 25.23 7.03 15.49
N ALA A 70 24.42 6.39 16.34
CA ALA A 70 24.45 4.93 16.50
C ALA A 70 24.25 4.18 15.19
N PHE A 71 23.29 4.62 14.37
CA PHE A 71 23.03 4.03 13.06
C PHE A 71 24.21 4.23 12.10
N ASP A 72 24.72 5.46 11.99
CA ASP A 72 25.87 5.78 11.12
C ASP A 72 27.10 4.94 11.48
N GLU A 73 27.42 4.87 12.78
CA GLU A 73 28.58 4.14 13.29
C GLU A 73 28.42 2.63 13.06
N TYR A 74 27.25 2.08 13.37
CA TYR A 74 27.01 0.65 13.25
C TYR A 74 26.93 0.20 11.78
N GLN A 75 26.30 0.99 10.92
CA GLN A 75 26.28 0.77 9.46
C GLN A 75 27.71 0.77 8.90
N ASN A 76 28.56 1.72 9.29
CA ASN A 76 29.96 1.78 8.85
C ASN A 76 30.76 0.54 9.30
N VAL A 77 30.49 -0.01 10.49
CA VAL A 77 31.12 -1.25 10.95
C VAL A 77 30.73 -2.42 10.05
N LEU A 78 29.44 -2.58 9.72
CA LEU A 78 28.95 -3.67 8.87
C LEU A 78 29.50 -3.57 7.43
N VAL A 79 29.52 -2.36 6.86
CA VAL A 79 30.12 -2.13 5.53
C VAL A 79 31.61 -2.51 5.52
N ARG A 80 32.38 -2.17 6.56
CA ARG A 80 33.80 -2.57 6.68
C ARG A 80 33.99 -4.08 6.80
N GLN A 81 33.00 -4.78 7.35
CA GLN A 81 32.95 -6.23 7.43
C GLN A 81 32.43 -6.89 6.14
N GLN A 82 32.15 -6.10 5.09
CA GLN A 82 31.53 -6.54 3.84
C GLN A 82 30.10 -7.10 4.03
N ASP A 83 29.47 -6.83 5.17
CA ASP A 83 28.07 -7.17 5.43
C ASP A 83 27.15 -6.04 4.94
N ILE A 84 26.93 -6.03 3.62
CA ILE A 84 26.07 -5.02 2.96
C ILE A 84 24.60 -5.23 3.33
N HIS A 85 24.18 -6.48 3.53
CA HIS A 85 22.80 -6.83 3.88
C HIS A 85 22.44 -6.29 5.27
N GLY A 86 23.25 -6.59 6.28
CA GLY A 86 23.07 -6.05 7.63
C GLY A 86 23.18 -4.53 7.66
N ALA A 87 24.08 -3.94 6.87
CA ALA A 87 24.18 -2.48 6.76
C ALA A 87 22.89 -1.84 6.22
N TYR A 88 22.24 -2.47 5.24
CA TYR A 88 20.95 -2.03 4.72
C TYR A 88 19.82 -2.20 5.75
N ILE A 89 19.77 -3.33 6.45
CA ILE A 89 18.80 -3.56 7.56
C ILE A 89 18.91 -2.46 8.62
N VAL A 90 20.13 -2.13 9.04
CA VAL A 90 20.39 -1.08 10.04
C VAL A 90 19.92 0.29 9.53
N ASP A 91 20.13 0.59 8.25
CA ASP A 91 19.66 1.84 7.66
C ASP A 91 18.12 1.94 7.69
N CYS A 92 17.43 0.86 7.32
CA CYS A 92 15.98 0.73 7.37
C CYS A 92 15.45 0.85 8.81
N LEU A 93 16.07 0.18 9.78
CA LEU A 93 15.69 0.28 11.21
C LEU A 93 15.77 1.73 11.71
N GLY A 94 16.76 2.49 11.24
CA GLY A 94 16.89 3.91 11.55
C GLY A 94 15.74 4.75 10.98
N LEU A 95 15.26 4.45 9.77
CA LEU A 95 14.09 5.13 9.19
C LEU A 95 12.82 4.80 9.97
N GLU A 96 12.67 3.56 10.41
CA GLU A 96 11.52 3.12 11.21
C GLU A 96 11.45 3.82 12.57
N LEU A 97 12.58 3.87 13.30
CA LEU A 97 12.65 4.61 14.56
C LEU A 97 12.44 6.11 14.38
N LEU A 98 12.89 6.68 13.26
CA LEU A 98 12.66 8.10 12.97
C LEU A 98 11.16 8.36 12.74
N SER A 99 10.45 7.40 12.15
CA SER A 99 8.99 7.48 12.02
C SER A 99 8.28 7.53 13.37
N LYS A 100 8.69 6.67 14.31
CA LYS A 100 8.18 6.67 15.70
C LYS A 100 8.55 7.95 16.44
N ALA A 101 9.67 8.57 16.09
CA ALA A 101 10.08 9.86 16.65
C ALA A 101 9.08 10.97 16.32
N TYR A 102 8.51 10.98 15.10
CA TYR A 102 7.51 11.97 14.70
C TYR A 102 6.27 11.97 15.60
N ASP A 103 5.74 10.79 15.94
CA ASP A 103 4.55 10.66 16.78
C ASP A 103 4.80 11.29 18.17
N GLN A 104 6.01 11.11 18.72
CA GLN A 104 6.39 11.71 20.01
C GLN A 104 6.70 13.21 19.92
N ILE A 105 7.23 13.67 18.78
CA ILE A 105 7.46 15.09 18.54
C ILE A 105 6.13 15.83 18.54
N ASP A 106 5.11 15.29 17.87
CA ASP A 106 3.76 15.87 17.85
C ASP A 106 3.17 15.98 19.26
N ALA A 107 3.23 14.89 20.03
CA ALA A 107 2.74 14.87 21.41
C ALA A 107 3.46 15.90 22.30
N LYS A 108 4.79 16.01 22.17
CA LYS A 108 5.59 16.98 22.96
C LYS A 108 5.38 18.42 22.51
N ILE A 109 5.23 18.69 21.21
CA ILE A 109 4.89 20.04 20.73
C ILE A 109 3.52 20.43 21.28
N HIS A 110 2.55 19.53 21.29
CA HIS A 110 1.25 19.79 21.90
C HIS A 110 1.35 20.07 23.40
N GLU A 111 2.06 19.23 24.16
CA GLU A 111 2.27 19.43 25.60
C GLU A 111 2.89 20.80 25.92
N MET A 112 3.84 21.25 25.09
CA MET A 112 4.57 22.49 25.34
C MET A 112 3.85 23.75 24.82
N THR A 113 3.04 23.63 23.77
CA THR A 113 2.44 24.79 23.09
C THR A 113 0.92 24.89 23.25
N GLY A 114 0.26 23.80 23.62
CA GLY A 114 -1.20 23.65 23.61
C GLY A 114 -1.81 23.51 22.20
N LEU A 115 -0.99 23.49 21.14
CA LEU A 115 -1.43 23.46 19.75
C LEU A 115 -1.17 22.10 19.11
N TYR A 116 -1.95 21.76 18.09
CA TYR A 116 -1.83 20.51 17.34
C TYR A 116 -1.01 20.73 16.07
N THR A 117 -0.12 19.80 15.77
CA THR A 117 0.66 19.80 14.53
C THR A 117 -0.20 19.37 13.34
N GLY A 118 0.12 19.89 12.15
CA GLY A 118 -0.43 19.43 10.88
C GLY A 118 0.63 18.75 10.01
N GLY A 119 0.40 18.74 8.69
CA GLY A 119 1.32 18.15 7.71
C GLY A 119 2.73 18.74 7.78
N TYR A 120 3.74 17.91 7.51
CA TYR A 120 5.12 18.36 7.54
C TYR A 120 5.62 18.71 6.14
N THR A 121 6.30 19.84 6.06
CA THR A 121 7.07 20.29 4.92
C THR A 121 8.54 20.01 5.21
N PHE A 122 9.08 18.94 4.63
CA PHE A 122 10.45 18.49 4.86
C PHE A 122 11.46 19.31 4.05
N ALA A 123 12.69 19.43 4.54
CA ALA A 123 13.77 20.07 3.79
C ALA A 123 14.06 19.31 2.48
N GLY A 124 14.22 20.05 1.38
CA GLY A 124 14.31 19.53 0.01
C GLY A 124 12.97 19.47 -0.74
N SER A 125 11.87 19.93 -0.11
CA SER A 125 10.58 20.15 -0.75
C SER A 125 10.56 21.48 -1.54
N LYS A 126 9.49 21.75 -2.29
CA LYS A 126 9.36 23.02 -3.02
C LYS A 126 9.20 24.21 -2.07
N GLU A 127 8.49 24.02 -0.97
CA GLU A 127 8.27 25.06 0.05
C GLU A 127 9.42 25.19 1.04
N LEU A 128 10.29 24.18 1.17
CA LEU A 128 11.49 24.23 2.02
C LEU A 128 12.74 23.73 1.27
N PRO A 129 13.32 24.52 0.34
CA PRO A 129 14.52 24.17 -0.41
C PRO A 129 15.73 23.86 0.49
N LEU A 130 16.68 23.07 -0.03
CA LEU A 130 17.89 22.69 0.73
C LEU A 130 18.78 23.89 1.05
N GLU A 131 18.76 24.89 0.18
CA GLU A 131 19.54 26.13 0.29
C GLU A 131 19.15 26.96 1.52
N ASP A 132 17.96 26.73 2.09
CA ASP A 132 17.47 27.42 3.29
C ASP A 132 17.99 26.78 4.59
N ILE A 133 18.53 25.56 4.53
CA ILE A 133 19.05 24.83 5.71
C ILE A 133 20.03 25.68 6.54
N PRO A 134 21.04 26.38 5.97
CA PRO A 134 21.95 27.22 6.75
C PRO A 134 21.25 28.31 7.56
N ALA A 135 20.27 28.99 6.97
CA ALA A 135 19.52 30.06 7.62
C ALA A 135 18.64 29.50 8.74
N ILE A 136 17.94 28.39 8.48
CA ILE A 136 17.08 27.70 9.44
C ILE A 136 17.90 27.16 10.62
N MET A 137 19.03 26.52 10.35
CA MET A 137 19.90 25.95 11.38
C MET A 137 20.53 27.04 12.25
N LYS A 138 20.88 28.19 11.66
CA LYS A 138 21.33 29.37 12.41
C LYS A 138 20.22 29.89 13.34
N LYS A 139 18.98 29.89 12.86
CA LYS A 139 17.80 30.34 13.60
C LYS A 139 17.43 29.42 14.76
N LEU A 140 17.45 28.11 14.53
CA LEU A 140 17.31 27.07 15.56
C LEU A 140 18.42 27.16 16.62
N GLY A 141 19.57 27.76 16.28
CA GLY A 141 20.66 28.04 17.23
C GLY A 141 21.37 26.80 17.78
N GLN A 142 20.99 25.60 17.35
CA GLN A 142 21.52 24.34 17.86
C GLN A 142 22.80 23.90 17.11
N LYS A 143 23.68 23.14 17.78
CA LYS A 143 24.98 22.68 17.22
C LYS A 143 25.18 21.16 17.21
N LYS A 144 24.22 20.40 17.72
CA LYS A 144 24.30 18.93 17.83
C LYS A 144 24.10 18.26 16.48
N ILE A 145 23.15 18.78 15.70
CA ILE A 145 22.86 18.33 14.34
C ILE A 145 23.51 19.36 13.40
N ARG A 146 24.33 18.88 12.46
CA ARG A 146 25.07 19.70 11.49
C ARG A 146 24.63 19.33 10.08
N TYR A 147 25.19 19.99 9.08
CA TYR A 147 25.04 19.64 7.67
C TYR A 147 26.39 19.71 6.97
N ASN A 148 26.55 18.99 5.85
CA ASN A 148 27.73 19.07 4.99
C ASN A 148 27.53 20.06 3.83
N GLU A 149 28.51 20.16 2.91
CA GLU A 149 28.45 21.06 1.75
C GLU A 149 27.27 20.77 0.80
N ALA A 150 26.76 19.53 0.80
CA ALA A 150 25.58 19.12 0.04
C ALA A 150 24.27 19.23 0.86
N TYR A 151 24.31 19.97 1.97
CA TYR A 151 23.19 20.17 2.90
C TYR A 151 22.64 18.89 3.57
N VAL A 152 23.37 17.77 3.50
CA VAL A 152 22.97 16.52 4.16
C VAL A 152 23.21 16.64 5.66
N LEU A 153 22.17 16.35 6.44
CA LEU A 153 22.25 16.43 7.90
C LEU A 153 23.16 15.35 8.49
N VAL A 154 23.85 15.70 9.57
CA VAL A 154 24.77 14.83 10.32
C VAL A 154 24.43 14.94 11.81
N PRO A 155 24.06 13.84 12.50
CA PRO A 155 24.05 12.44 12.06
C PRO A 155 23.08 12.15 10.89
N LYS A 156 23.29 11.09 10.10
CA LYS A 156 22.50 10.85 8.87
C LYS A 156 21.03 10.57 9.17
N LYS A 157 20.73 9.91 10.28
CA LYS A 157 19.34 9.71 10.77
C LYS A 157 18.85 10.96 11.51
N SER A 158 18.88 12.08 10.80
CA SER A 158 18.35 13.37 11.25
C SER A 158 17.44 13.95 10.19
N VAL A 159 16.53 14.80 10.62
CA VAL A 159 15.52 15.41 9.76
C VAL A 159 15.24 16.85 10.18
N LEU A 160 14.92 17.68 9.19
CA LEU A 160 14.48 19.05 9.34
C LEU A 160 13.14 19.19 8.60
N PHE A 161 12.15 19.74 9.29
CA PHE A 161 10.84 20.02 8.71
C PHE A 161 10.16 21.20 9.39
N THR A 162 9.14 21.76 8.72
CA THR A 162 8.20 22.71 9.31
C THR A 162 6.81 22.11 9.37
N THR A 163 6.01 22.52 10.34
CA THR A 163 4.59 22.12 10.47
C THR A 163 3.75 23.30 10.93
N LYS A 164 2.58 23.49 10.32
CA LYS A 164 1.59 24.47 10.78
C LYS A 164 0.94 23.96 12.07
N LEU A 165 0.71 24.87 13.01
CA LEU A 165 0.09 24.59 14.30
C LEU A 165 -1.36 25.09 14.32
N TYR A 166 -2.24 24.32 14.96
CA TYR A 166 -3.68 24.54 14.97
C TYR A 166 -4.26 24.44 16.38
N ASP A 167 -5.37 25.12 16.65
CA ASP A 167 -6.07 25.06 17.94
C ASP A 167 -6.83 23.74 18.17
N LYS A 168 -7.08 22.98 17.09
CA LYS A 168 -7.80 21.70 17.12
C LYS A 168 -7.01 20.62 16.41
N GLU A 169 -7.21 19.39 16.84
CA GLU A 169 -6.66 18.22 16.18
C GLU A 169 -7.08 18.19 14.71
N GLN A 170 -6.12 17.91 13.83
CA GLN A 170 -6.35 17.88 12.40
C GLN A 170 -6.83 16.49 11.98
N GLU A 171 -8.07 16.38 11.48
CA GLU A 171 -8.73 15.11 11.14
C GLU A 171 -8.13 14.41 9.91
N SER A 172 -7.44 15.15 9.02
CA SER A 172 -6.83 14.59 7.81
C SER A 172 -5.59 15.36 7.36
N HIS A 173 -4.41 14.77 7.51
CA HIS A 173 -3.22 15.22 6.80
C HIS A 173 -2.26 14.05 6.52
N SER A 174 -1.34 14.22 5.57
CA SER A 174 -0.21 13.32 5.39
C SER A 174 1.01 13.88 6.12
N LYS A 175 1.80 13.02 6.78
CA LYS A 175 3.08 13.44 7.39
C LYS A 175 3.97 14.18 6.39
N CYS A 176 3.96 13.78 5.12
CA CYS A 176 4.60 14.56 4.05
C CYS A 176 3.54 15.37 3.29
N ALA A 177 3.53 16.69 3.45
CA ALA A 177 2.54 17.57 2.81
C ALA A 177 2.65 17.59 1.26
N GLU A 178 3.86 17.41 0.71
CA GLU A 178 4.13 17.51 -0.74
C GLU A 178 4.38 16.16 -1.44
N CYS A 179 4.27 15.03 -0.74
CA CYS A 179 4.60 13.73 -1.33
C CYS A 179 3.46 13.21 -2.22
N ASN A 180 3.68 13.23 -3.54
CA ASN A 180 2.73 12.70 -4.55
C ASN A 180 2.68 11.16 -4.60
N ALA A 181 3.48 10.44 -3.80
CA ALA A 181 3.45 8.99 -3.73
C ALA A 181 2.17 8.53 -3.00
N LYS A 182 1.15 8.14 -3.77
CA LYS A 182 -0.14 7.65 -3.26
C LYS A 182 -0.05 6.31 -2.53
N ASN A 183 0.98 5.50 -2.82
CA ASN A 183 1.19 4.16 -2.26
C ASN A 183 2.39 4.10 -1.30
N CYS A 184 2.76 5.21 -0.66
CA CYS A 184 3.89 5.20 0.27
C CYS A 184 3.51 4.44 1.55
N SER A 185 4.34 3.46 1.96
CA SER A 185 4.14 2.73 3.22
C SER A 185 4.20 3.61 4.48
N MET A 186 4.70 4.84 4.35
CA MET A 186 4.73 5.87 5.40
C MET A 186 3.57 6.86 5.28
N ARG A 187 2.80 6.80 4.18
CA ARG A 187 1.49 7.44 4.05
C ARG A 187 0.52 6.55 4.80
N MET A 188 0.50 6.68 6.13
CA MET A 188 -0.60 6.13 6.91
C MET A 188 -1.89 6.70 6.29
N GLU A 189 -2.84 5.82 5.96
CA GLU A 189 -4.21 6.23 5.58
C GLU A 189 -4.65 7.29 6.58
N GLU A 190 -4.78 8.54 6.10
CA GLU A 190 -5.13 9.73 6.89
C GLU A 190 -4.46 9.74 8.29
N TYR A 191 -3.26 10.33 8.39
CA TYR A 191 -2.66 10.54 9.70
C TYR A 191 -3.60 11.40 10.55
N LYS A 192 -4.33 10.73 11.44
CA LYS A 192 -5.05 11.30 12.57
C LYS A 192 -3.97 11.55 13.61
N GLY A 193 -3.76 12.81 13.99
CA GLY A 193 -2.75 13.21 14.97
C GLY A 193 -3.05 12.64 16.36
N LYS A 194 -2.91 11.31 16.52
CA LYS A 194 -3.20 10.61 17.75
C LYS A 194 -2.21 11.02 18.81
N ILE A 195 -2.61 11.96 19.65
CA ILE A 195 -2.11 12.05 21.02
C ILE A 195 -2.52 10.73 21.69
N VAL A 196 -1.54 9.90 22.01
CA VAL A 196 -1.78 8.64 22.68
C VAL A 196 -2.01 8.94 24.16
N ASP A 197 -3.27 8.98 24.59
CA ASP A 197 -3.61 8.80 26.00
C ASP A 197 -3.20 7.36 26.39
N GLU A 198 -2.26 7.20 27.31
CA GLU A 198 -1.74 5.89 27.78
C GLU A 198 -2.79 5.01 28.49
N ALA A 199 -4.06 5.40 28.50
CA ALA A 199 -5.14 4.68 29.18
C ALA A 199 -6.29 4.36 28.22
N LYS A 200 -6.05 3.41 27.30
CA LYS A 200 -6.97 2.34 26.84
C LYS A 200 -6.47 1.76 25.52
N LEU A 201 -5.48 0.88 25.63
CA LEU A 201 -5.24 -0.15 24.62
C LEU A 201 -6.37 -1.17 24.73
N GLU A 202 -7.48 -0.92 24.03
CA GLU A 202 -8.28 -2.05 23.56
C GLU A 202 -7.40 -2.81 22.57
N THR A 203 -7.01 -4.00 22.98
CA THR A 203 -6.35 -4.99 22.12
C THR A 203 -7.23 -5.22 20.91
N LYS A 204 -6.85 -4.67 19.74
CA LYS A 204 -7.36 -5.21 18.49
C LYS A 204 -6.90 -6.67 18.43
N PRO A 205 -7.82 -7.64 18.26
CA PRO A 205 -7.41 -9.02 18.08
C PRO A 205 -6.47 -9.11 16.88
N ALA A 206 -5.53 -10.06 16.92
CA ALA A 206 -4.66 -10.37 15.79
C ALA A 206 -5.54 -10.49 14.54
N HIS A 207 -5.19 -9.77 13.47
CA HIS A 207 -5.91 -9.87 12.20
C HIS A 207 -5.99 -11.35 11.79
N GLU A 208 -7.19 -11.92 11.84
CA GLU A 208 -7.55 -13.08 11.04
C GLU A 208 -7.19 -12.73 9.57
N GLU A 209 -6.70 -13.70 8.80
CA GLU A 209 -6.26 -13.52 7.39
C GLU A 209 -7.43 -13.12 6.48
N LYS A 210 -8.03 -11.95 6.67
CA LYS A 210 -9.21 -11.49 5.93
C LYS A 210 -8.85 -11.31 4.46
N GLY A 211 -9.49 -12.09 3.60
CA GLY A 211 -9.45 -11.90 2.15
C GLY A 211 -10.27 -10.67 1.76
N LEU A 212 -9.83 -9.99 0.70
CA LEU A 212 -10.37 -8.72 0.25
C LEU A 212 -10.97 -8.85 -1.16
N ILE A 213 -11.55 -7.77 -1.66
CA ILE A 213 -12.20 -7.74 -2.97
C ILE A 213 -11.52 -6.67 -3.84
N HIS A 214 -10.99 -7.11 -4.97
CA HIS A 214 -10.32 -6.30 -5.96
C HIS A 214 -11.25 -6.02 -7.14
N LEU A 215 -11.37 -4.76 -7.55
CA LEU A 215 -12.07 -4.34 -8.76
C LEU A 215 -11.09 -3.68 -9.73
N TYR A 216 -10.84 -4.34 -10.86
CA TYR A 216 -10.05 -3.82 -11.98
C TYR A 216 -10.96 -3.36 -13.11
N THR A 217 -11.21 -2.05 -13.18
CA THR A 217 -12.16 -1.44 -14.13
C THR A 217 -11.53 -0.33 -14.97
N GLY A 218 -12.33 0.35 -15.79
CA GLY A 218 -11.90 1.45 -16.69
C GLY A 218 -11.63 1.03 -18.13
N GLU A 219 -11.46 2.04 -19.01
CA GLU A 219 -11.37 1.86 -20.46
C GLU A 219 -9.98 1.40 -20.96
N GLY A 220 -8.95 1.52 -20.12
CA GLY A 220 -7.58 1.16 -20.44
C GLY A 220 -7.34 -0.36 -20.52
N LYS A 221 -6.35 -0.76 -21.31
CA LYS A 221 -5.82 -2.13 -21.31
C LYS A 221 -5.09 -2.38 -19.99
N GLY A 222 -5.26 -3.56 -19.39
CA GLY A 222 -4.51 -3.94 -18.19
C GLY A 222 -5.29 -4.77 -17.17
N LYS A 223 -6.63 -4.74 -17.21
CA LYS A 223 -7.51 -5.36 -16.21
C LYS A 223 -7.30 -6.88 -16.09
N THR A 224 -7.57 -7.61 -17.17
CA THR A 224 -7.36 -9.07 -17.22
C THR A 224 -5.91 -9.45 -16.99
N THR A 225 -4.95 -8.73 -17.56
CA THR A 225 -3.51 -9.03 -17.37
C THR A 225 -3.06 -8.84 -15.92
N ALA A 226 -3.60 -7.85 -15.21
CA ALA A 226 -3.35 -7.67 -13.78
C ALA A 226 -3.96 -8.81 -12.96
N ALA A 227 -5.17 -9.24 -13.30
CA ALA A 227 -5.80 -10.40 -12.67
C ALA A 227 -4.98 -11.69 -12.89
N ILE A 228 -4.52 -11.94 -14.12
CA ILE A 228 -3.63 -13.06 -14.44
C ILE A 228 -2.34 -13.00 -13.62
N GLY A 229 -1.69 -11.83 -13.56
CA GLY A 229 -0.46 -11.66 -12.77
C GLY A 229 -0.66 -11.95 -11.28
N LEU A 230 -1.81 -11.54 -10.72
CA LEU A 230 -2.18 -11.86 -9.35
C LEU A 230 -2.44 -13.36 -9.15
N SER A 231 -3.11 -14.02 -10.11
CA SER A 231 -3.32 -15.48 -10.08
C SER A 231 -2.01 -16.26 -10.09
N VAL A 232 -1.05 -15.87 -10.93
CA VAL A 232 0.28 -16.51 -10.96
C VAL A 232 1.01 -16.29 -9.64
N ARG A 233 0.94 -15.08 -9.07
CA ARG A 233 1.54 -14.78 -7.75
C ARG A 233 0.94 -15.64 -6.65
N ALA A 234 -0.39 -15.75 -6.59
CA ALA A 234 -1.09 -16.55 -5.59
C ALA A 234 -0.76 -18.04 -5.73
N ALA A 235 -0.80 -18.56 -6.96
CA ALA A 235 -0.43 -19.95 -7.26
C ALA A 235 1.02 -20.25 -6.87
N GLY A 236 1.95 -19.33 -7.14
CA GLY A 236 3.36 -19.43 -6.74
C GLY A 236 3.58 -19.41 -5.23
N ALA A 237 2.66 -18.81 -4.47
CA ALA A 237 2.64 -18.85 -3.01
C ALA A 237 1.90 -20.08 -2.44
N GLY A 238 1.53 -21.04 -3.29
CA GLY A 238 0.83 -22.26 -2.86
C GLY A 238 -0.68 -22.10 -2.62
N LYS A 239 -1.27 -20.95 -2.96
CA LYS A 239 -2.71 -20.70 -2.83
C LYS A 239 -3.47 -21.28 -4.03
N ARG A 240 -4.66 -21.83 -3.80
CA ARG A 240 -5.55 -22.38 -4.82
C ARG A 240 -6.33 -21.25 -5.47
N VAL A 241 -6.19 -21.11 -6.78
CA VAL A 241 -6.81 -20.04 -7.56
C VAL A 241 -7.88 -20.64 -8.45
N ILE A 242 -9.08 -20.05 -8.42
CA ILE A 242 -10.10 -20.28 -9.44
C ILE A 242 -10.10 -19.09 -10.38
N PHE A 243 -9.74 -19.33 -11.65
CA PHE A 243 -9.78 -18.31 -12.68
C PHE A 243 -10.98 -18.55 -13.61
N SER A 244 -11.97 -17.68 -13.52
CA SER A 244 -13.15 -17.76 -14.37
C SER A 244 -13.18 -16.65 -15.41
N GLN A 245 -13.57 -17.01 -16.63
CA GLN A 245 -13.69 -16.08 -17.75
C GLN A 245 -15.13 -16.01 -18.24
N PHE A 246 -15.73 -14.84 -18.12
CA PHE A 246 -17.04 -14.53 -18.66
C PHE A 246 -16.90 -13.95 -20.08
N MET A 247 -17.94 -14.09 -20.91
CA MET A 247 -17.97 -13.60 -22.31
C MET A 247 -16.89 -14.17 -23.25
N LYS A 248 -16.01 -15.07 -22.81
CA LYS A 248 -14.90 -15.61 -23.60
C LYS A 248 -15.16 -17.08 -23.99
N GLY A 249 -15.18 -17.33 -25.29
CA GLY A 249 -15.26 -18.69 -25.88
C GLY A 249 -14.01 -19.11 -26.66
N ARG A 250 -13.07 -18.19 -26.92
CA ARG A 250 -11.86 -18.44 -27.73
C ARG A 250 -10.63 -18.75 -26.89
N GLU A 251 -9.70 -19.49 -27.47
CA GLU A 251 -8.38 -19.75 -26.88
C GLU A 251 -7.63 -18.44 -26.64
N THR A 252 -6.96 -18.35 -25.49
CA THR A 252 -6.15 -17.20 -25.07
C THR A 252 -4.84 -17.70 -24.46
N SER A 253 -3.76 -16.96 -24.69
CA SER A 253 -2.39 -17.44 -24.43
C SER A 253 -2.11 -17.70 -22.95
N GLU A 254 -2.84 -17.06 -22.04
CA GLU A 254 -2.73 -17.31 -20.60
C GLU A 254 -3.16 -18.73 -20.20
N LEU A 255 -4.06 -19.37 -20.96
CA LEU A 255 -4.51 -20.73 -20.66
C LEU A 255 -3.37 -21.73 -20.75
N ASN A 256 -2.52 -21.60 -21.78
CA ASN A 256 -1.32 -22.42 -21.94
C ASN A 256 -0.38 -22.30 -20.73
N SER A 257 -0.30 -21.11 -20.14
CA SER A 257 0.49 -20.91 -18.90
C SER A 257 -0.19 -21.56 -17.70
N PHE A 258 -1.52 -21.43 -17.58
CA PHE A 258 -2.29 -21.99 -16.47
C PHE A 258 -2.32 -23.52 -16.45
N GLU A 259 -2.26 -24.19 -17.61
CA GLU A 259 -2.13 -25.66 -17.68
C GLU A 259 -0.88 -26.20 -16.97
N ASN A 260 0.17 -25.38 -16.90
CA ASN A 260 1.42 -25.74 -16.23
C ASN A 260 1.44 -25.37 -14.74
N LEU A 261 0.36 -24.77 -14.21
CA LEU A 261 0.25 -24.30 -12.83
C LEU A 261 -0.83 -25.11 -12.09
N PRO A 262 -0.47 -26.16 -11.33
CA PRO A 262 -1.44 -27.09 -10.75
C PRO A 262 -2.38 -26.44 -9.72
N ASN A 263 -1.99 -25.29 -9.16
CA ASN A 263 -2.79 -24.54 -8.21
C ASN A 263 -3.85 -23.64 -8.87
N ILE A 264 -3.88 -23.54 -10.21
CA ILE A 264 -4.86 -22.73 -10.94
C ILE A 264 -5.89 -23.64 -11.60
N THR A 265 -7.15 -23.49 -11.19
CA THR A 265 -8.29 -24.12 -11.85
C THR A 265 -9.00 -23.10 -12.73
N VAL A 266 -9.05 -23.36 -14.05
CA VAL A 266 -9.79 -22.50 -14.99
C VAL A 266 -11.23 -22.96 -15.15
N ILE A 267 -12.20 -22.08 -14.92
CA ILE A 267 -13.64 -22.33 -15.12
C ILE A 267 -14.17 -21.40 -16.20
N ARG A 268 -14.37 -21.94 -17.40
CA ARG A 268 -14.95 -21.21 -18.53
C ARG A 268 -15.74 -22.14 -19.44
N LYS A 269 -16.52 -21.55 -20.33
CA LYS A 269 -17.11 -22.28 -21.46
C LYS A 269 -16.01 -22.49 -22.52
N LYS A 270 -15.84 -23.75 -22.97
CA LYS A 270 -14.85 -24.13 -24.00
C LYS A 270 -15.35 -23.98 -25.43
N GLU A 271 -16.68 -23.91 -25.62
CA GLU A 271 -17.30 -23.76 -26.92
C GLU A 271 -17.31 -22.28 -27.32
N ASP A 272 -16.95 -21.97 -28.57
CA ASP A 272 -17.12 -20.63 -29.12
C ASP A 272 -18.62 -20.37 -29.33
N MET A 273 -19.19 -19.50 -28.48
CA MET A 273 -20.59 -19.10 -28.53
C MET A 273 -20.84 -17.95 -29.54
N GLY A 274 -19.80 -17.52 -30.26
CA GLY A 274 -19.87 -16.39 -31.17
C GLY A 274 -19.99 -15.04 -30.45
N TRP A 275 -20.48 -14.04 -31.18
CA TRP A 275 -20.71 -12.70 -30.61
C TRP A 275 -22.07 -12.64 -29.92
N PHE A 276 -22.08 -12.12 -28.70
CA PHE A 276 -23.32 -11.86 -27.98
C PHE A 276 -24.18 -10.82 -28.73
N LYS A 277 -25.46 -11.14 -28.94
CA LYS A 277 -26.43 -10.27 -29.57
C LYS A 277 -27.51 -9.91 -28.55
N LYS A 278 -27.57 -8.63 -28.18
CA LYS A 278 -28.46 -8.15 -27.11
C LYS A 278 -29.95 -8.24 -27.48
N ASP A 279 -30.29 -8.19 -28.76
CA ASP A 279 -31.67 -8.17 -29.23
C ASP A 279 -32.13 -9.53 -29.78
N ASP A 280 -31.40 -10.60 -29.45
CA ASP A 280 -31.64 -11.97 -29.92
C ASP A 280 -31.90 -12.88 -28.71
N GLU A 281 -33.15 -13.35 -28.58
CA GLU A 281 -33.59 -14.17 -27.43
C GLU A 281 -32.81 -15.47 -27.31
N GLU A 282 -32.44 -16.10 -28.43
CA GLU A 282 -31.63 -17.33 -28.41
C GLU A 282 -30.21 -17.05 -27.90
N SER A 283 -29.61 -15.92 -28.32
CA SER A 283 -28.30 -15.48 -27.84
C SER A 283 -28.34 -15.16 -26.34
N ILE A 284 -29.37 -14.44 -25.87
CA ILE A 284 -29.57 -14.15 -24.45
C ILE A 284 -29.68 -15.45 -23.65
N ALA A 285 -30.53 -16.38 -24.06
CA ALA A 285 -30.75 -17.64 -23.35
C ALA A 285 -29.46 -18.49 -23.30
N LEU A 286 -28.73 -18.59 -24.41
CA LEU A 286 -27.48 -19.33 -24.52
C LEU A 286 -26.41 -18.79 -23.56
N PHE A 287 -26.13 -17.48 -23.62
CA PHE A 287 -25.12 -16.87 -22.76
C PHE A 287 -25.55 -16.88 -21.29
N THR A 288 -26.84 -16.64 -20.99
CA THR A 288 -27.35 -16.70 -19.61
C THR A 288 -27.14 -18.08 -18.99
N LYS A 289 -27.49 -19.13 -19.74
CA LYS A 289 -27.25 -20.51 -19.31
C LYS A 289 -25.76 -20.76 -19.06
N ALA A 290 -24.89 -20.39 -19.99
CA ALA A 290 -23.45 -20.62 -19.87
C ALA A 290 -22.82 -19.91 -18.66
N HIS A 291 -23.17 -18.64 -18.41
CA HIS A 291 -22.65 -17.91 -17.26
C HIS A 291 -23.19 -18.44 -15.93
N ASN A 292 -24.44 -18.88 -15.87
CA ASN A 292 -25.00 -19.48 -14.67
C ASN A 292 -24.36 -20.84 -14.34
N GLU A 293 -24.07 -21.67 -15.36
CA GLU A 293 -23.31 -22.92 -15.19
C GLU A 293 -21.88 -22.68 -14.68
N ILE A 294 -21.23 -21.60 -15.13
CA ILE A 294 -19.94 -21.15 -14.59
C ILE A 294 -20.09 -20.78 -13.11
N LEU A 295 -21.12 -19.99 -12.77
CA LEU A 295 -21.38 -19.56 -11.40
C LEU A 295 -21.70 -20.76 -10.46
N ASP A 296 -22.40 -21.79 -10.97
CA ASP A 296 -22.65 -23.03 -10.23
C ASP A 296 -21.34 -23.72 -9.85
N LYS A 297 -20.46 -23.95 -10.84
CA LYS A 297 -19.16 -24.59 -10.62
C LYS A 297 -18.25 -23.80 -9.66
N ILE A 298 -18.26 -22.47 -9.76
CA ILE A 298 -17.52 -21.61 -8.84
C ILE A 298 -18.06 -21.79 -7.43
N THR A 299 -19.38 -21.69 -7.26
CA THR A 299 -20.04 -21.77 -5.96
C THR A 299 -19.76 -23.12 -5.30
N ASP A 300 -19.82 -24.22 -6.04
CA ASP A 300 -19.53 -25.56 -5.54
C ASP A 300 -18.09 -25.67 -5.01
N LYS A 301 -17.11 -25.15 -5.76
CA LYS A 301 -15.70 -25.18 -5.34
C LYS A 301 -15.39 -24.26 -4.17
N VAL A 302 -16.02 -23.08 -4.12
CA VAL A 302 -15.91 -22.17 -2.97
C VAL A 302 -16.48 -22.83 -1.73
N LYS A 303 -17.66 -23.48 -1.82
CA LYS A 303 -18.27 -24.23 -0.70
C LYS A 303 -17.46 -25.44 -0.26
N ALA A 304 -16.79 -26.11 -1.20
CA ALA A 304 -15.85 -27.19 -0.89
C ALA A 304 -14.55 -26.69 -0.23
N GLY A 305 -14.38 -25.38 -0.09
CA GLY A 305 -13.17 -24.77 0.47
C GLY A 305 -11.95 -24.99 -0.42
N GLU A 306 -12.14 -25.12 -1.75
CA GLU A 306 -11.09 -25.36 -2.76
C GLU A 306 -10.55 -24.08 -3.39
N CYS A 307 -10.89 -22.91 -2.85
CA CYS A 307 -10.59 -21.62 -3.44
C CYS A 307 -10.06 -20.65 -2.38
N ASP A 308 -8.83 -20.20 -2.56
CA ASP A 308 -8.23 -19.13 -1.75
C ASP A 308 -8.28 -17.79 -2.49
N VAL A 309 -8.20 -17.81 -3.84
CA VAL A 309 -8.34 -16.61 -4.69
C VAL A 309 -9.29 -16.90 -5.84
N LEU A 310 -10.40 -16.16 -5.92
CA LEU A 310 -11.39 -16.26 -6.97
C LEU A 310 -11.27 -15.08 -7.94
N VAL A 311 -10.98 -15.35 -9.21
CA VAL A 311 -11.00 -14.33 -10.27
C VAL A 311 -12.25 -14.50 -11.14
N LEU A 312 -13.04 -13.45 -11.23
CA LEU A 312 -14.20 -13.30 -12.10
C LEU A 312 -13.85 -12.32 -13.23
N ASP A 313 -13.14 -12.81 -14.24
CA ASP A 313 -12.66 -12.00 -15.37
C ASP A 313 -13.82 -11.64 -16.30
N GLU A 314 -13.96 -10.34 -16.59
CA GLU A 314 -14.97 -9.73 -17.45
C GLU A 314 -16.42 -9.91 -16.94
N VAL A 315 -16.58 -10.08 -15.62
CA VAL A 315 -17.89 -10.29 -14.95
C VAL A 315 -18.83 -9.09 -15.02
N THR A 316 -18.30 -7.87 -15.24
CA THR A 316 -19.15 -6.68 -15.36
C THR A 316 -20.04 -6.72 -16.59
N TYR A 317 -19.61 -7.38 -17.68
CA TYR A 317 -20.40 -7.47 -18.90
C TYR A 317 -21.67 -8.32 -18.75
N PRO A 318 -21.61 -9.60 -18.31
CA PRO A 318 -22.82 -10.38 -18.15
C PRO A 318 -23.75 -9.76 -17.10
N TRP A 319 -23.20 -9.10 -16.08
CA TRP A 319 -23.98 -8.30 -15.13
C TRP A 319 -24.75 -7.16 -15.82
N ASN A 320 -24.05 -6.34 -16.61
CA ASN A 320 -24.63 -5.18 -17.29
C ASN A 320 -25.64 -5.59 -18.37
N PHE A 321 -25.42 -6.73 -19.03
CA PHE A 321 -26.35 -7.27 -20.02
C PHE A 321 -27.51 -8.06 -19.42
N GLY A 322 -27.49 -8.33 -18.10
CA GLY A 322 -28.55 -9.10 -17.43
C GLY A 322 -28.56 -10.59 -17.80
N ILE A 323 -27.41 -11.12 -18.21
CA ILE A 323 -27.23 -12.52 -18.68
C ILE A 323 -26.45 -13.37 -17.66
N ILE A 324 -26.61 -13.05 -16.38
CA ILE A 324 -26.13 -13.82 -15.24
C ILE A 324 -27.09 -13.59 -14.09
N ASP A 325 -27.28 -14.62 -13.26
CA ASP A 325 -28.07 -14.51 -12.04
C ASP A 325 -27.40 -13.54 -11.04
N LYS A 326 -27.92 -12.31 -11.00
CA LYS A 326 -27.40 -11.26 -10.13
C LYS A 326 -27.56 -11.61 -8.65
N ALA A 327 -28.65 -12.27 -8.25
CA ALA A 327 -28.89 -12.58 -6.85
C ALA A 327 -27.83 -13.56 -6.33
N ARG A 328 -27.54 -14.60 -7.12
CA ARG A 328 -26.47 -15.56 -6.80
C ARG A 328 -25.08 -14.94 -6.80
N LEU A 329 -24.78 -14.06 -7.76
CA LEU A 329 -23.49 -13.37 -7.78
C LEU A 329 -23.33 -12.41 -6.59
N LYS A 330 -24.38 -11.68 -6.22
CA LYS A 330 -24.38 -10.82 -5.03
C LYS A 330 -24.12 -11.63 -3.76
N ASP A 331 -24.81 -12.76 -3.62
CA ASP A 331 -24.63 -13.66 -2.48
C ASP A 331 -23.19 -14.18 -2.37
N LEU A 332 -22.61 -14.64 -3.48
CA LEU A 332 -21.22 -15.09 -3.53
C LEU A 332 -20.21 -14.01 -3.09
N ILE A 333 -20.43 -12.77 -3.50
CA ILE A 333 -19.54 -11.64 -3.19
C ILE A 333 -19.71 -11.20 -1.73
N ALA A 334 -20.95 -11.03 -1.28
CA ALA A 334 -21.25 -10.54 0.07
C ALA A 334 -20.95 -11.58 1.16
N ASN A 335 -21.17 -12.86 0.88
CA ASN A 335 -21.00 -13.98 1.82
C ASN A 335 -19.79 -14.85 1.49
N LYS A 336 -18.76 -14.26 0.87
CA LYS A 336 -17.51 -14.96 0.58
C LYS A 336 -16.88 -15.52 1.87
N PRO A 337 -16.12 -16.64 1.82
CA PRO A 337 -15.32 -17.06 2.96
C PRO A 337 -14.39 -15.95 3.43
N GLU A 338 -14.19 -15.87 4.75
CA GLU A 338 -13.47 -14.75 5.39
C GLU A 338 -12.08 -14.55 4.79
N ASN A 339 -11.35 -15.64 4.56
CA ASN A 339 -9.96 -15.61 4.08
C ASN A 339 -9.81 -15.71 2.55
N MET A 340 -10.92 -15.69 1.80
CA MET A 340 -10.88 -15.80 0.34
C MET A 340 -10.79 -14.43 -0.32
N GLU A 341 -9.84 -14.26 -1.24
CA GLU A 341 -9.73 -13.07 -2.09
C GLU A 341 -10.69 -13.18 -3.29
N ILE A 342 -11.32 -12.07 -3.70
CA ILE A 342 -12.10 -11.99 -4.94
C ILE A 342 -11.50 -10.92 -5.85
N VAL A 343 -11.37 -11.21 -7.14
CA VAL A 343 -10.93 -10.26 -8.16
C VAL A 343 -11.99 -10.16 -9.24
N LEU A 344 -12.55 -8.98 -9.41
CA LEU A 344 -13.56 -8.62 -10.40
C LEU A 344 -12.88 -7.80 -11.50
N THR A 345 -13.10 -8.15 -12.76
CA THR A 345 -12.61 -7.34 -13.88
C THR A 345 -13.73 -6.97 -14.85
N GLY A 346 -13.54 -5.84 -15.53
CA GLY A 346 -14.34 -5.42 -16.67
C GLY A 346 -14.67 -3.94 -16.68
N ARG A 347 -15.25 -3.47 -17.78
CA ARG A 347 -15.63 -2.06 -17.96
C ARG A 347 -16.98 -1.76 -17.33
N ASN A 348 -17.25 -0.49 -17.06
CA ASN A 348 -18.54 -0.01 -16.54
C ASN A 348 -19.02 -0.83 -15.33
N ALA A 349 -18.18 -0.94 -14.31
CA ALA A 349 -18.54 -1.65 -13.09
C ALA A 349 -19.74 -0.95 -12.41
N ASP A 350 -20.76 -1.73 -12.08
CA ASP A 350 -21.95 -1.31 -11.33
C ASP A 350 -21.58 -0.87 -9.90
N ASP A 351 -22.36 0.04 -9.33
CA ASP A 351 -22.16 0.56 -7.98
C ASP A 351 -22.09 -0.58 -6.95
N PHE A 352 -22.84 -1.68 -7.16
CA PHE A 352 -22.72 -2.87 -6.31
C PHE A 352 -21.28 -3.39 -6.21
N PHE A 353 -20.55 -3.48 -7.33
CA PHE A 353 -19.17 -3.96 -7.31
C PHE A 353 -18.21 -2.93 -6.69
N VAL A 354 -18.50 -1.64 -6.88
CA VAL A 354 -17.71 -0.54 -6.31
C VAL A 354 -17.85 -0.53 -4.79
N ASP A 355 -19.08 -0.63 -4.29
CA ASP A 355 -19.41 -0.57 -2.87
C ASP A 355 -18.87 -1.77 -2.08
N HIS A 356 -18.70 -2.92 -2.73
CA HIS A 356 -18.19 -4.14 -2.10
C HIS A 356 -16.68 -4.37 -2.34
N ALA A 357 -16.01 -3.52 -3.11
CA ALA A 357 -14.58 -3.67 -3.37
C ALA A 357 -13.73 -2.96 -2.30
N ASP A 358 -12.76 -3.67 -1.74
CA ASP A 358 -11.73 -3.10 -0.87
C ASP A 358 -10.63 -2.39 -1.70
N TYR A 359 -10.34 -2.90 -2.90
CA TYR A 359 -9.41 -2.29 -3.84
C TYR A 359 -10.12 -1.90 -5.14
N ILE A 360 -9.94 -0.67 -5.59
CA ILE A 360 -10.43 -0.24 -6.90
C ILE A 360 -9.27 0.33 -7.72
N THR A 361 -8.95 -0.33 -8.82
CA THR A 361 -8.01 0.19 -9.83
C THR A 361 -8.77 0.54 -11.10
N ARG A 362 -8.67 1.81 -11.51
CA ARG A 362 -9.22 2.31 -12.78
C ARG A 362 -8.10 2.43 -13.81
N MET A 363 -8.09 1.51 -14.78
CA MET A 363 -7.20 1.55 -15.93
C MET A 363 -7.71 2.60 -16.91
N GLU A 364 -6.96 3.68 -17.12
CA GLU A 364 -7.32 4.74 -18.07
C GLU A 364 -6.65 4.53 -19.44
N LYS A 365 -7.39 4.80 -20.53
CA LYS A 365 -6.85 4.69 -21.89
C LYS A 365 -6.12 5.98 -22.29
N GLY A 366 -4.89 6.16 -21.82
CA GLY A 366 -4.06 7.30 -22.23
C GLY A 366 -3.66 7.25 -23.71
N LYS A 367 -3.27 6.06 -24.19
CA LYS A 367 -2.98 5.79 -25.61
C LYS A 367 -3.19 4.30 -25.89
N HIS A 368 -3.77 3.94 -27.03
CA HIS A 368 -3.93 2.53 -27.42
C HIS A 368 -3.57 2.30 -28.89
N PRO A 369 -2.79 1.25 -29.24
CA PRO A 369 -2.39 0.96 -30.62
C PRO A 369 -3.57 0.82 -31.60
N PHE A 370 -4.70 0.33 -31.10
CA PHE A 370 -5.95 0.25 -31.87
C PHE A 370 -6.41 1.61 -32.41
N ASP A 371 -6.15 2.71 -31.69
CA ASP A 371 -6.49 4.07 -32.16
C ASP A 371 -5.67 4.46 -33.41
N ALA A 372 -4.54 3.78 -33.64
CA ALA A 372 -3.73 3.89 -34.85
C ALA A 372 -4.03 2.77 -35.87
N GLY A 373 -5.13 2.03 -35.72
CA GLY A 373 -5.57 0.96 -36.63
C GLY A 373 -4.87 -0.39 -36.43
N ILE A 374 -3.98 -0.51 -35.44
CA ILE A 374 -3.25 -1.76 -35.16
C ILE A 374 -4.19 -2.76 -34.46
N GLN A 375 -4.39 -3.91 -35.09
CA GLN A 375 -5.19 -5.01 -34.54
C GLN A 375 -4.47 -5.74 -33.40
N GLY A 376 -5.21 -6.56 -32.64
CA GLY A 376 -4.64 -7.36 -31.56
C GLY A 376 -3.57 -8.33 -32.06
N ARG A 377 -2.51 -8.51 -31.27
CA ARG A 377 -1.36 -9.37 -31.58
C ARG A 377 -1.25 -10.51 -30.57
N LEU A 378 -0.92 -11.70 -31.07
CA LEU A 378 -0.66 -12.88 -30.26
C LEU A 378 0.46 -12.63 -29.26
N GLY A 379 0.26 -13.04 -28.01
CA GLY A 379 1.20 -12.88 -26.89
C GLY A 379 1.20 -11.48 -26.29
N ILE A 380 0.43 -10.53 -26.84
CA ILE A 380 0.34 -9.16 -26.32
C ILE A 380 -1.10 -8.78 -25.96
N GLU A 381 -2.04 -8.93 -26.90
CA GLU A 381 -3.46 -8.63 -26.68
C GLU A 381 -4.32 -9.89 -26.39
N PHE A 382 -3.90 -11.06 -26.89
CA PHE A 382 -4.53 -12.36 -26.65
C PHE A 382 -3.52 -13.51 -26.74
#